data_AF-H6RJ68-F1
#
_entry.id   AF-H6RJ68-F1
#
_cell.length_a   1.000
_cell.length_b   1.000
_cell.length_c   1.000
_cell.angle_alpha   90.00
_cell.angle_beta   90.00
_cell.angle_gamma   90.00
#
_symmetry.space_group_name_H-M   'P 1'
#
loop_
_entity.id
_entity.type
_entity.pdbx_description
1 polymer ?
#
loop_
_entity_poly.entity_id
_entity_poly.type
_entity_poly.pdbx_seq_one_letter_code
_entity_poly.pdbx_strand_id
1 'polypeptide(L)'
;MGAGSAAVAATDQWVDPDDGIRYPAGEVHAWERGRNETVCGLSLSRSRLTRFPHVGWPDVQPESGRHAEGVQVVCRRCRAARGARRDERGWTRTNPRP
;
A
#
# COMPACT_ATOMS: atom_id res chain seq x y z
N MET A 1 -0.57 16.90 -10.74
CA MET A 1 -1.70 16.43 -9.91
C MET A 1 -1.16 15.36 -8.99
N GLY A 2 -1.13 15.67 -7.69
CA GLY A 2 -0.29 15.00 -6.70
C GLY A 2 -0.53 13.50 -6.64
N ALA A 3 0.54 12.75 -6.39
CA ALA A 3 0.40 11.37 -5.91
C ALA A 3 -0.36 11.44 -4.58
N GLY A 4 -1.68 11.38 -4.63
CA GLY A 4 -2.51 11.21 -3.44
C GLY A 4 -1.95 9.99 -2.69
N SER A 5 -1.72 10.14 -1.40
CA SER A 5 -1.19 9.05 -0.58
C SER A 5 -2.05 7.80 -0.82
N ALA A 6 -1.40 6.70 -1.23
CA ALA A 6 -2.11 5.45 -1.45
C ALA A 6 -2.78 5.02 -0.14
N ALA A 7 -3.96 4.41 -0.26
CA ALA A 7 -4.64 3.75 0.85
C ALA A 7 -4.18 2.28 0.96
N VAL A 8 -4.72 1.56 1.94
CA VAL A 8 -4.37 0.17 2.20
C VAL A 8 -5.47 -0.78 1.71
N ALA A 9 -5.06 -1.91 1.14
CA ALA A 9 -5.88 -3.10 1.00
C ALA A 9 -5.20 -4.28 1.70
N ALA A 10 -5.93 -5.09 2.45
CA ALA A 10 -5.35 -6.14 3.29
C ALA A 10 -6.08 -7.47 3.16
N THR A 11 -5.38 -8.56 3.45
CA THR A 11 -5.96 -9.92 3.45
C THR A 11 -6.85 -10.19 4.65
N ASP A 12 -6.64 -9.46 5.75
CA ASP A 12 -7.40 -9.64 6.98
C ASP A 12 -7.68 -8.28 7.66
N GLN A 13 -8.47 -8.31 8.74
CA GLN A 13 -8.89 -7.14 9.48
C GLN A 13 -9.09 -7.44 10.96
N TRP A 14 -8.89 -6.46 11.82
CA TRP A 14 -9.27 -6.51 13.23
C TRP A 14 -10.05 -5.25 13.60
N VAL A 15 -10.82 -5.32 14.70
CA VAL A 15 -11.57 -4.19 15.23
C VAL A 15 -10.87 -3.73 16.49
N ASP A 16 -10.52 -2.45 16.55
CA ASP A 16 -9.93 -1.87 17.74
C ASP A 16 -10.99 -1.75 18.85
N PRO A 17 -10.71 -2.27 20.07
CA PRO A 17 -11.68 -2.28 21.15
C PRO A 17 -11.92 -0.89 21.77
N ASP A 18 -10.98 0.04 21.64
CA ASP A 18 -11.05 1.38 22.22
C ASP A 18 -11.85 2.33 21.33
N ASP A 19 -11.67 2.25 20.01
CA ASP A 19 -12.33 3.16 19.05
C ASP A 19 -13.42 2.49 18.16
N GLY A 20 -13.48 1.15 18.13
CA GLY A 20 -14.46 0.38 17.36
C GLY A 20 -14.22 0.38 15.84
N ILE A 21 -13.11 0.93 15.36
CA ILE A 21 -12.76 1.06 13.94
C ILE A 21 -12.08 -0.21 13.46
N ARG A 22 -12.31 -0.54 12.19
CA ARG A 22 -11.61 -1.64 11.51
C ARG A 22 -10.25 -1.21 11.01
N TYR A 23 -9.23 -1.96 11.39
CA TYR A 23 -7.85 -1.78 10.95
C TYR A 23 -7.36 -2.99 10.13
N PRO A 24 -6.40 -2.78 9.23
CA PRO A 24 -5.85 -3.85 8.40
C PRO A 24 -5.06 -4.85 9.24
N ALA A 25 -5.13 -6.12 8.84
CA ALA A 25 -4.30 -7.20 9.35
C ALA A 25 -3.77 -8.10 8.23
N GLY A 26 -2.81 -8.96 8.59
CA GLY A 26 -2.22 -9.92 7.66
C GLY A 26 -1.28 -9.25 6.65
N GLU A 27 -1.41 -9.59 5.36
CA GLU A 27 -0.63 -8.97 4.29
C GLU A 27 -1.32 -7.71 3.77
N VAL A 28 -0.57 -6.62 3.68
CA VAL A 28 -1.05 -5.31 3.20
C VAL A 28 -0.42 -4.90 1.88
N HIS A 29 -1.24 -4.30 1.03
CA HIS A 29 -0.89 -3.78 -0.28
C HIS A 29 -1.32 -2.32 -0.42
N ALA A 30 -0.52 -1.55 -1.17
CA ALA A 30 -0.89 -0.20 -1.55
C ALA A 30 -2.02 -0.26 -2.57
N TRP A 31 -3.01 0.61 -2.39
CA TRP A 31 -4.20 0.69 -3.22
C TRP A 31 -4.56 2.15 -3.50
N GLU A 32 -4.83 2.49 -4.76
CA GLU A 32 -5.35 3.80 -5.12
C GLU A 32 -6.88 3.80 -5.07
N ARG A 33 -7.44 4.72 -4.29
CA ARG A 33 -8.90 4.87 -4.17
C ARG A 33 -9.56 4.99 -5.54
N GLY A 34 -10.65 4.27 -5.74
CA GLY A 34 -11.35 4.20 -7.03
C GLY A 34 -10.85 3.10 -7.98
N ARG A 35 -9.71 2.44 -7.69
CA ARG A 35 -9.26 1.26 -8.45
C ARG A 35 -9.83 -0.03 -7.86
N ASN A 36 -9.96 -1.05 -8.71
CA ASN A 36 -10.32 -2.41 -8.31
C ASN A 36 -9.09 -3.35 -8.21
N GLU A 37 -7.89 -2.78 -8.20
CA GLU A 37 -6.62 -3.50 -8.11
C GLU A 37 -5.62 -2.75 -7.22
N THR A 38 -4.68 -3.48 -6.63
CA THR A 38 -3.54 -2.93 -5.88
C THR A 38 -2.47 -2.38 -6.81
N VAL A 39 -1.55 -1.60 -6.27
CA VAL A 39 -0.40 -1.05 -7.01
C VAL A 39 0.50 -2.14 -7.60
N CYS A 40 0.57 -3.32 -6.97
CA CYS A 40 1.32 -4.46 -7.50
C CYS A 40 0.55 -5.30 -8.53
N GLY A 41 -0.69 -4.92 -8.89
CA GLY A 41 -1.50 -5.55 -9.92
C GLY A 41 -2.42 -6.68 -9.42
N LEU A 42 -2.64 -6.82 -8.11
CA LEU A 42 -3.61 -7.80 -7.60
C LEU A 42 -5.03 -7.24 -7.69
N SER A 43 -5.94 -7.96 -8.34
CA SER A 43 -7.36 -7.63 -8.31
C SER A 43 -7.92 -7.81 -6.90
N LEU A 44 -8.66 -6.83 -6.39
CA LEU A 44 -9.15 -6.85 -5.00
C LEU A 44 -10.13 -8.00 -4.74
N SER A 45 -11.08 -8.24 -5.65
CA SER A 45 -12.07 -9.30 -5.49
C SER A 45 -11.47 -10.69 -5.59
N ARG A 46 -10.65 -10.94 -6.63
CA ARG A 46 -10.01 -12.25 -6.86
C ARG A 46 -9.03 -12.62 -5.76
N SER A 47 -8.36 -11.62 -5.19
CA SER A 47 -7.38 -11.80 -4.11
C SER A 47 -7.99 -11.65 -2.72
N ARG A 48 -9.32 -11.46 -2.62
CA ARG A 48 -10.08 -11.31 -1.37
C ARG A 48 -9.50 -10.23 -0.44
N LEU A 49 -9.12 -9.08 -1.00
CA LEU A 49 -8.54 -7.98 -0.24
C LEU A 49 -9.63 -7.00 0.22
N THR A 50 -9.67 -6.72 1.52
CA THR A 50 -10.52 -5.69 2.13
C THR A 50 -9.87 -4.32 1.96
N ARG A 51 -10.70 -3.29 1.73
CA ARG A 51 -10.25 -1.91 1.51
C ARG A 51 -10.28 -1.10 2.81
N PHE A 52 -9.19 -0.39 3.09
CA PHE A 52 -9.04 0.50 4.24
C PHE A 52 -8.76 1.92 3.75
N PRO A 53 -9.78 2.65 3.28
CA PRO A 53 -9.60 3.99 2.77
C PRO A 53 -8.95 4.92 3.81
N HIS A 54 -9.39 4.84 5.06
CA HIS A 54 -8.94 5.71 6.16
C HIS A 54 -7.51 5.44 6.63
N VAL A 55 -6.89 4.32 6.23
CA VAL A 55 -5.50 4.01 6.60
C VAL A 55 -4.57 4.37 5.45
N GLY A 56 -3.63 5.26 5.73
CA GLY A 56 -2.61 5.66 4.77
C GLY A 56 -1.57 4.56 4.58
N TRP A 57 -1.06 4.41 3.35
CA TRP A 57 0.07 3.53 3.08
C TRP A 57 1.31 3.82 3.96
N PRO A 58 1.68 5.08 4.26
CA PRO A 58 2.78 5.35 5.18
C PRO A 58 2.57 4.76 6.58
N ASP A 59 1.33 4.66 7.07
CA ASP A 59 1.06 4.22 8.44
C ASP A 59 1.29 2.73 8.66
N VAL A 60 1.18 1.91 7.61
CA VAL A 60 1.44 0.45 7.71
C VAL A 60 2.92 0.08 7.53
N GLN A 61 3.78 1.05 7.23
CA GLN A 61 5.20 0.81 7.06
C GLN A 61 5.87 0.52 8.42
N PRO A 62 6.80 -0.46 8.50
CA PRO A 62 7.49 -0.77 9.75
C PRO A 62 8.26 0.43 10.33
N GLU A 63 8.79 1.29 9.46
CA GLU A 63 9.55 2.47 9.85
C GLU A 63 8.73 3.61 10.49
N SER A 64 7.40 3.60 10.38
CA SER A 64 6.55 4.72 10.80
C SER A 64 6.23 4.75 12.29
N GLY A 65 6.54 3.69 13.04
CA GLY A 65 6.20 3.55 14.47
C GLY A 65 4.70 3.48 14.77
N ARG A 66 3.84 3.63 13.74
CA ARG A 66 2.37 3.55 13.75
C ARG A 66 1.85 2.29 13.04
N HIS A 67 2.72 1.29 12.90
CA HIS A 67 2.40 0.02 12.27
C HIS A 67 1.17 -0.57 12.96
N ALA A 68 0.05 -0.71 12.22
CA ALA A 68 -1.15 -1.30 12.78
C ALA A 68 -0.81 -2.71 13.27
N GLU A 69 -1.10 -2.99 14.54
CA GLU A 69 -0.60 -4.15 15.27
C GLU A 69 -0.96 -5.49 14.60
N GLY A 70 -2.06 -5.52 13.83
CA GLY A 70 -2.48 -6.68 13.05
C GLY A 70 -1.70 -6.94 11.76
N VAL A 71 -0.86 -6.00 11.29
CA VAL A 71 -0.10 -6.19 10.04
C VAL A 71 1.06 -7.15 10.26
N GLN A 72 1.12 -8.18 9.44
CA GLN A 72 2.16 -9.21 9.51
C GLN A 72 3.17 -9.05 8.36
N VAL A 73 2.68 -8.67 7.18
CA VAL A 73 3.50 -8.57 5.97
C VAL A 73 3.14 -7.31 5.19
N VAL A 74 4.14 -6.49 4.86
CA VAL A 74 3.99 -5.39 3.90
C VAL A 74 4.49 -5.86 2.54
N CYS A 75 3.62 -5.86 1.53
CA CYS A 75 3.97 -6.34 0.20
C CYS A 75 5.18 -5.59 -0.36
N ARG A 76 6.27 -6.31 -0.63
CA ARG A 76 7.56 -5.73 -1.07
C ARG A 76 7.45 -4.94 -2.37
N ARG A 77 6.60 -5.39 -3.31
CA ARG A 77 6.37 -4.70 -4.59
C ARG A 77 5.67 -3.36 -4.38
N CYS A 78 4.64 -3.32 -3.54
CA CYS A 78 3.94 -2.09 -3.17
C CYS A 78 4.86 -1.15 -2.39
N ARG A 79 5.66 -1.69 -1.46
CA ARG A 79 6.66 -0.92 -0.70
C ARG A 79 7.73 -0.33 -1.61
N ALA A 80 8.21 -1.04 -2.63
CA ALA A 80 9.16 -0.47 -3.59
C ALA A 80 8.50 0.59 -4.50
N ALA A 81 7.24 0.40 -4.89
CA ALA A 81 6.52 1.32 -5.76
C ALA A 81 6.07 2.61 -5.06
N ARG A 82 5.87 2.57 -3.73
CA ARG A 82 5.32 3.68 -2.92
C ARG A 82 6.20 4.14 -1.77
N GLY A 83 7.20 3.35 -1.39
CA GLY A 83 8.24 3.75 -0.45
C GLY A 83 9.08 4.86 -1.06
N ALA A 84 9.51 5.79 -0.21
CA ALA A 84 10.26 6.98 -0.58
C ALA A 84 11.30 6.65 -1.66
N ARG A 85 11.24 7.43 -2.75
CA ARG A 85 12.04 7.29 -3.97
C ARG A 85 13.46 6.82 -3.62
N ARG A 86 13.75 5.54 -3.90
CA ARG A 86 15.14 5.11 -4.05
C ARG A 86 15.58 5.71 -5.38
N ASP A 87 16.16 6.89 -5.27
CA ASP A 87 16.93 7.59 -6.28
C ASP A 87 16.11 8.43 -7.30
N GLU A 88 16.35 9.73 -7.27
CA GLU A 88 16.08 10.72 -8.32
C GLU A 88 16.81 10.44 -9.66
N ARG A 89 17.17 9.19 -9.96
CA ARG A 89 17.73 8.79 -11.24
C ARG A 89 16.84 7.72 -11.86
N GLY A 90 15.80 8.18 -12.54
CA GLY A 90 15.05 7.33 -13.47
C GLY A 90 16.02 6.75 -14.50
N TRP A 91 15.87 5.48 -14.82
CA TRP A 91 16.56 4.87 -15.95
C TRP A 91 16.20 5.66 -17.23
N THR A 92 17.14 6.47 -17.74
CA THR A 92 16.98 7.14 -19.04
C THR A 92 17.68 6.30 -20.10
N ARG A 93 16.90 5.67 -20.98
CA ARG A 93 17.44 5.06 -22.20
C ARG A 93 17.45 6.13 -23.29
N THR A 94 18.53 6.89 -23.38
CA THR A 94 18.77 7.75 -24.56
C THR A 94 19.27 6.85 -25.68
N ASN A 95 18.47 6.68 -26.72
CA ASN A 95 18.81 5.91 -27.91
C ASN A 95 19.03 6.91 -29.05
N PRO A 96 20.19 7.60 -29.13
CA PRO A 96 20.46 8.46 -30.27
C PRO A 96 20.73 7.53 -31.46
N ARG A 97 19.80 7.46 -32.42
CA ARG A 97 20.09 6.83 -33.71
C ARG A 97 20.89 7.81 -34.58
N PRO A 98 21.98 7.35 -35.22
CA PRO A 98 22.53 7.97 -36.44
C PRO A 98 21.53 7.88 -37.60
#